data_AF-A0A7K2PE93-F1
#
_entry.id   AF-A0A7K2PE93-F1
#
_cell.length_a   1.000
_cell.length_b   1.000
_cell.length_c   1.000
_cell.angle_alpha   90.00
_cell.angle_beta   90.00
_cell.angle_gamma   90.00
#
_symmetry.space_group_name_H-M   'P 1'
#
loop_
_entity.id
_entity.type
_entity.pdbx_description
1 polymer ?
#
loop_
_entity_poly.entity_id
_entity_poly.type
_entity_poly.pdbx_seq_one_letter_code
_entity_poly.pdbx_strand_id
1 'polypeptide(L)'
;MLRIHFSAEDLGRIRLATGPDPAWEALLSLHVLGASGTDAELQRWATRVRTTLNVTSRPLLHLVPSRGYSPDFLTPAEGTTDPDAAVDMILSTSPARLRSDMALLGAERKLPSWATALASGVPAARRGLGRALRHYHRQALHPYW
;
A
#
# COMPACT_ATOMS: atom_id res chain seq x y z
N MET A 1 1.76 -1.81 26.35
CA MET A 1 0.95 -0.68 25.85
C MET A 1 1.92 0.39 25.35
N LEU A 2 1.88 0.75 24.06
CA LEU A 2 2.72 1.81 23.50
C LEU A 2 2.13 3.17 23.89
N ARG A 3 2.95 4.08 24.42
CA ARG A 3 2.56 5.47 24.70
C ARG A 3 3.49 6.39 23.93
N ILE A 4 2.92 7.22 23.06
CA ILE A 4 3.64 8.25 22.31
C ILE A 4 3.30 9.58 22.97
N HIS A 5 4.31 10.34 23.38
CA HIS A 5 4.17 11.63 24.06
C HIS A 5 4.57 12.74 23.10
N PHE A 6 3.66 13.69 22.87
CA PHE A 6 3.92 14.90 22.07
C PHE A 6 3.99 16.11 23.01
N SER A 7 5.03 16.92 22.87
CA SER A 7 5.13 18.22 23.52
C SER A 7 4.40 19.30 22.71
N ALA A 8 4.22 20.49 23.29
CA ALA A 8 3.70 21.65 22.56
C ALA A 8 4.60 22.03 21.36
N GLU A 9 5.92 21.83 21.48
CA GLU A 9 6.86 22.07 20.39
C GLU A 9 6.66 21.08 19.23
N ASP A 10 6.37 19.81 19.54
CA ASP A 10 6.09 18.80 18.52
C ASP A 10 4.78 19.11 17.78
N LEU A 11 3.76 19.59 18.50
CA LEU A 11 2.52 20.05 17.88
C LEU A 11 2.76 21.24 16.92
N GLY A 12 3.66 22.16 17.29
CA GLY A 12 4.07 23.28 16.44
C GLY A 12 4.79 22.86 15.16
N ARG A 13 5.28 21.62 15.08
CA ARG A 13 5.94 21.04 13.89
C ARG A 13 4.99 20.25 12.99
N ILE A 14 3.73 20.05 13.39
CA ILE A 14 2.75 19.36 12.54
C ILE A 14 2.53 20.17 11.26
N ARG A 15 2.66 19.48 10.13
CA ARG A 15 2.33 20.02 8.81
C ARG A 15 1.16 19.23 8.24
N LEU A 16 0.23 19.94 7.61
CA LEU A 16 -0.82 19.32 6.83
C LEU A 16 -0.32 19.16 5.40
N ALA A 17 -0.43 17.95 4.85
CA ALA A 17 -0.19 17.71 3.44
C ALA A 17 -1.22 18.50 2.60
N THR A 18 -0.82 18.94 1.42
CA THR A 18 -1.70 19.69 0.50
C THR A 18 -2.77 18.83 -0.17
N GLY A 19 -2.69 17.51 0.01
CA GLY A 19 -3.64 16.54 -0.51
C GLY A 19 -3.36 15.14 0.06
N PRO A 20 -4.22 14.16 -0.27
CA PRO A 20 -4.00 12.77 0.11
C PRO A 20 -2.74 12.20 -0.55
N ASP A 21 -2.05 11.33 0.16
CA ASP A 21 -0.91 10.59 -0.38
C ASP A 21 -1.40 9.29 -1.07
N PRO A 22 -1.20 9.12 -2.39
CA PRO A 22 -1.73 7.97 -3.13
C PRO A 22 -1.21 6.62 -2.63
N ALA A 23 0.00 6.56 -2.10
CA ALA A 23 0.58 5.32 -1.60
C ALA A 23 -0.07 4.92 -0.28
N TRP A 24 -0.27 5.88 0.63
CA TRP A 24 -1.03 5.67 1.87
C TRP A 24 -2.49 5.33 1.62
N GLU A 25 -3.17 6.06 0.74
CA GLU A 25 -4.57 5.76 0.40
C GLU A 25 -4.71 4.37 -0.23
N ALA A 26 -3.79 3.97 -1.10
CA ALA A 26 -3.77 2.61 -1.65
C ALA A 26 -3.56 1.55 -0.56
N LEU A 27 -2.60 1.76 0.34
CA LEU A 27 -2.34 0.82 1.43
C LEU A 27 -3.55 0.68 2.37
N LEU A 28 -4.11 1.79 2.84
CA LEU A 28 -5.19 1.80 3.82
C LEU A 28 -6.49 1.24 3.23
N SER A 29 -6.80 1.59 1.98
CA SER A 29 -7.96 1.06 1.27
C SER A 29 -7.85 -0.44 0.99
N LEU A 30 -6.65 -0.97 0.70
CA LEU A 30 -6.41 -2.41 0.62
C LEU A 30 -6.63 -3.13 1.97
N HIS A 31 -6.27 -2.51 3.10
CA HIS A 31 -6.60 -3.05 4.42
C HIS A 31 -8.12 -3.14 4.60
N VAL A 32 -8.86 -2.10 4.23
CA VAL A 32 -10.34 -2.08 4.27
C VAL A 32 -10.93 -3.19 3.40
N LEU A 33 -10.34 -3.48 2.23
CA LEU A 33 -10.76 -4.60 1.37
C LEU A 33 -10.55 -5.98 1.99
N GLY A 34 -9.67 -6.14 2.98
CA GLY A 34 -9.53 -7.40 3.72
C GLY A 34 -10.18 -7.39 5.11
N ALA A 35 -10.67 -6.24 5.58
CA ALA A 35 -11.14 -6.07 6.95
C ALA A 35 -12.62 -6.39 7.11
N SER A 36 -12.97 -6.93 8.28
CA SER A 36 -14.34 -7.04 8.78
C SER A 36 -14.63 -5.91 9.78
N GLY A 37 -15.88 -5.47 9.85
CA GLY A 37 -16.33 -4.49 10.85
C GLY A 37 -15.86 -3.06 10.61
N THR A 38 -15.63 -2.67 9.35
CA THR A 38 -15.45 -1.23 9.03
C THR A 38 -16.79 -0.51 9.01
N ASP A 39 -16.77 0.82 9.02
CA ASP A 39 -17.96 1.65 8.83
C ASP A 39 -18.78 1.24 7.59
N ALA A 40 -20.09 1.48 7.64
CA ALA A 40 -21.04 1.09 6.61
C ALA A 40 -20.72 1.68 5.22
N GLU A 41 -20.19 2.90 5.14
CA GLU A 41 -19.77 3.52 3.88
C GLU A 41 -18.57 2.81 3.26
N LEU A 42 -17.56 2.53 4.09
CA LEU A 42 -16.38 1.77 3.67
C LEU A 42 -16.74 0.34 3.27
N GLN A 43 -17.72 -0.31 3.93
CA GLN A 43 -18.19 -1.63 3.51
C GLN A 43 -18.91 -1.60 2.16
N ARG A 44 -19.71 -0.56 1.88
CA ARG A 44 -20.34 -0.37 0.56
C ARG A 44 -19.29 -0.18 -0.53
N TRP A 45 -18.31 0.70 -0.28
CA TRP A 45 -17.17 0.90 -1.17
C TRP A 45 -16.40 -0.40 -1.40
N ALA A 46 -16.04 -1.11 -0.32
CA ALA A 46 -15.24 -2.33 -0.39
C ALA A 46 -15.97 -3.45 -1.14
N THR A 47 -17.27 -3.60 -0.95
CA THR A 47 -18.10 -4.55 -1.69
C THR A 47 -18.04 -4.27 -3.20
N ARG A 48 -18.24 -3.01 -3.60
CA ARG A 48 -18.19 -2.60 -5.00
C ARG A 48 -16.79 -2.76 -5.62
N VAL A 49 -15.73 -2.44 -4.88
CA VAL A 49 -14.36 -2.63 -5.38
C VAL A 49 -14.04 -4.10 -5.51
N ARG A 50 -14.42 -4.96 -4.55
CA ARG A 50 -14.19 -6.42 -4.63
C ARG A 50 -14.86 -7.06 -5.85
N THR A 51 -16.09 -6.65 -6.20
CA THR A 51 -16.82 -7.21 -7.35
C THR A 51 -16.22 -6.77 -8.69
N THR A 52 -15.56 -5.61 -8.72
CA THR A 52 -14.97 -5.05 -9.94
C THR A 52 -13.46 -5.28 -10.03
N LEU A 53 -12.79 -5.69 -8.94
CA LEU A 53 -11.33 -5.71 -8.82
C LEU A 53 -10.67 -6.53 -9.93
N ASN A 54 -9.92 -5.82 -10.78
CA ASN A 54 -9.22 -6.43 -11.90
C ASN A 54 -8.19 -7.47 -11.44
N VAL A 55 -8.02 -8.53 -12.23
CA VAL A 55 -7.02 -9.58 -11.99
C VAL A 55 -5.60 -9.03 -11.81
N THR A 56 -5.29 -7.91 -12.49
CA THR A 56 -4.01 -7.20 -12.40
C THR A 56 -3.75 -6.64 -11.00
N SER A 57 -4.79 -6.22 -10.27
CA SER A 57 -4.66 -5.60 -8.93
C SER A 57 -4.77 -6.61 -7.80
N ARG A 58 -5.34 -7.80 -8.03
CA ARG A 58 -5.48 -8.86 -7.01
C ARG A 58 -4.18 -9.23 -6.29
N PRO A 59 -2.99 -9.27 -6.94
CA PRO A 59 -1.73 -9.56 -6.26
C PRO A 59 -1.42 -8.63 -5.07
N LEU A 60 -1.95 -7.40 -5.06
CA LEU A 60 -1.75 -6.45 -3.96
C LEU A 60 -2.30 -6.97 -2.62
N LEU A 61 -3.36 -7.78 -2.63
CA LEU A 61 -3.94 -8.36 -1.42
C LEU A 61 -3.01 -9.38 -0.72
N HIS A 62 -2.01 -9.90 -1.43
CA HIS A 62 -0.97 -10.72 -0.82
C HIS A 62 0.09 -9.88 -0.09
N LEU A 63 0.32 -8.64 -0.55
CA LEU A 63 1.27 -7.71 0.05
C LEU A 63 0.66 -6.94 1.23
N VAL A 64 -0.64 -6.67 1.16
CA VAL A 64 -1.35 -5.85 2.14
C VAL A 64 -2.42 -6.70 2.82
N PRO A 65 -2.06 -7.48 3.86
CA PRO A 65 -3.07 -8.17 4.68
C PRO A 65 -3.93 -7.15 5.44
N SER A 66 -5.15 -7.51 5.81
CA SER A 66 -5.99 -6.63 6.66
C SER A 66 -5.53 -6.52 8.10
N ARG A 67 -4.63 -7.42 8.54
CA ARG A 67 -3.97 -7.40 9.85
C ARG A 67 -2.56 -7.95 9.71
N GLY A 68 -1.63 -7.39 10.48
CA GLY A 68 -0.21 -7.76 10.45
C GLY A 68 0.63 -6.80 9.62
N TYR A 69 1.85 -7.21 9.31
CA TYR A 69 2.81 -6.39 8.59
C TYR A 69 2.40 -6.17 7.12
N SER A 70 2.55 -4.94 6.65
CA SER A 70 2.57 -4.59 5.22
C SER A 70 3.95 -4.03 4.89
N PRO A 71 4.56 -4.37 3.74
CA PRO A 71 5.90 -3.91 3.38
C PRO A 71 6.02 -2.38 3.35
N ASP A 72 6.95 -1.83 4.12
CA ASP A 72 7.14 -0.38 4.25
C ASP A 72 7.51 0.30 2.93
N PHE A 73 8.14 -0.42 1.99
CA PHE A 73 8.41 0.12 0.66
C PHE A 73 7.14 0.53 -0.11
N LEU A 74 5.96 0.10 0.32
CA LEU A 74 4.67 0.55 -0.22
C LEU A 74 4.26 1.95 0.27
N THR A 75 4.97 2.52 1.25
CA THR A 75 4.72 3.86 1.81
C THR A 75 6.04 4.64 1.92
N PRO A 76 6.57 5.17 0.81
CA PRO A 76 7.77 5.99 0.80
C PRO A 76 7.66 7.22 1.73
N ALA A 77 8.77 7.62 2.35
CA ALA A 77 8.78 8.65 3.39
C ALA A 77 8.61 10.08 2.83
N GLU A 78 9.11 10.31 1.62
CA GLU A 78 9.10 11.60 0.95
C GLU A 78 7.68 12.09 0.62
N GLY A 79 6.74 11.14 0.45
CA GLY A 79 5.34 11.39 0.12
C GLY A 79 5.13 12.11 -1.22
N THR A 80 3.92 12.07 -1.76
CA THR A 80 3.53 12.86 -2.95
C THR A 80 2.02 12.95 -3.06
N THR A 81 1.51 13.89 -3.85
CA THR A 81 0.08 13.95 -4.23
C THR A 81 -0.18 13.39 -5.64
N ASP A 82 0.87 13.04 -6.39
CA ASP A 82 0.74 12.45 -7.74
C ASP A 82 0.80 10.91 -7.69
N PRO A 83 -0.27 10.20 -8.10
CA PRO A 83 -0.31 8.74 -8.11
C PRO A 83 0.79 8.07 -8.94
N ASP A 84 1.19 8.66 -10.07
CA ASP A 84 2.22 8.05 -10.92
C ASP A 84 3.61 8.22 -10.30
N ALA A 85 3.90 9.41 -9.75
CA ALA A 85 5.11 9.63 -8.95
C ALA A 85 5.19 8.71 -7.72
N ALA A 86 4.05 8.47 -7.04
CA ALA A 86 4.00 7.57 -5.89
C ALA A 86 4.42 6.15 -6.27
N VAL A 87 3.89 5.66 -7.40
CA VAL A 87 4.26 4.35 -7.93
C VAL A 87 5.73 4.33 -8.34
N ASP A 88 6.26 5.38 -8.96
CA ASP A 88 7.67 5.41 -9.37
C ASP A 88 8.63 5.44 -8.17
N MET A 89 8.28 6.08 -7.06
CA MET A 89 9.02 6.00 -5.80
C MET A 89 9.04 4.57 -5.24
N ILE A 90 7.88 3.91 -5.17
CA ILE A 90 7.76 2.49 -4.77
C ILE A 90 8.65 1.62 -5.68
N LEU A 91 8.59 1.85 -6.99
CA LEU A 91 9.38 1.12 -7.97
C LEU A 91 10.87 1.45 -7.96
N SER A 92 11.30 2.52 -7.28
CA SER A 92 12.70 2.91 -7.11
C SER A 92 13.34 2.34 -5.84
N THR A 93 12.56 1.67 -4.99
CA THR A 93 13.03 1.01 -3.76
C THR A 93 14.29 0.17 -3.99
N SER A 94 15.30 0.28 -3.13
CA SER A 94 16.51 -0.53 -3.30
C SER A 94 16.21 -2.04 -3.22
N PRO A 95 16.91 -2.90 -3.97
CA PRO A 95 16.74 -4.35 -3.86
C PRO A 95 16.97 -4.89 -2.44
N ALA A 96 17.83 -4.25 -1.66
CA ALA A 96 18.06 -4.59 -0.26
C ALA A 96 16.81 -4.34 0.60
N ARG A 97 16.15 -3.18 0.43
CA ARG A 97 14.91 -2.87 1.15
C ARG A 97 13.76 -3.78 0.72
N LEU A 98 13.58 -4.00 -0.59
CA LEU A 98 12.59 -4.97 -1.09
C LEU A 98 12.75 -6.35 -0.45
N ARG A 99 13.98 -6.86 -0.40
CA ARG A 99 14.25 -8.17 0.21
C ARG A 99 13.94 -8.19 1.70
N SER A 100 14.35 -7.14 2.44
CA SER A 100 14.12 -7.02 3.88
C SER A 100 12.63 -7.04 4.19
N ASP A 101 11.85 -6.16 3.57
CA ASP A 101 10.42 -6.02 3.86
C ASP A 101 9.64 -7.27 3.41
N MET A 102 9.99 -7.85 2.26
CA MET A 102 9.35 -9.10 1.81
C MET A 102 9.70 -10.29 2.70
N ALA A 103 10.88 -10.32 3.32
CA ALA A 103 11.25 -11.34 4.30
C ALA A 103 10.44 -11.18 5.60
N LEU A 104 10.24 -9.95 6.08
CA LEU A 104 9.38 -9.66 7.23
C LEU A 104 7.94 -10.10 6.97
N LEU A 105 7.38 -9.74 5.81
CA LEU A 105 6.05 -10.20 5.41
C LEU A 105 5.98 -11.74 5.34
N GLY A 106 7.00 -12.37 4.76
CA GLY A 106 7.08 -13.84 4.64
C GLY A 106 7.21 -14.58 5.97
N ALA A 107 7.69 -13.92 7.03
CA ALA A 107 7.76 -14.49 8.37
C ALA A 107 6.36 -14.62 9.02
N GLU A 108 5.43 -13.72 8.68
CA GLU A 108 4.06 -13.72 9.21
C GLU A 108 3.08 -14.51 8.34
N ARG A 109 3.36 -14.67 7.04
CA ARG A 109 2.44 -15.36 6.13
C ARG A 109 3.12 -16.08 4.97
N LYS A 110 2.46 -17.14 4.49
CA LYS A 110 2.87 -17.82 3.26
C LYS A 110 2.66 -16.91 2.05
N LEU A 111 3.75 -16.61 1.36
CA LEU A 111 3.74 -15.79 0.15
C LEU A 111 3.58 -16.64 -1.12
N PRO A 112 2.92 -16.09 -2.16
CA PRO A 112 2.87 -16.74 -3.47
C PRO A 112 4.25 -16.77 -4.14
N SER A 113 4.45 -17.71 -5.06
CA SER A 113 5.77 -17.93 -5.71
C SER A 113 6.34 -16.69 -6.42
N TRP A 114 5.47 -15.81 -6.92
CA TRP A 114 5.91 -14.56 -7.57
C TRP A 114 6.60 -13.59 -6.60
N ALA A 115 6.33 -13.68 -5.29
CA ALA A 115 6.88 -12.78 -4.28
C ALA A 115 8.41 -12.86 -4.22
N THR A 116 9.00 -14.03 -4.47
CA THR A 116 10.46 -14.21 -4.53
C THR A 116 11.10 -13.40 -5.66
N ALA A 117 10.41 -13.29 -6.81
CA ALA A 117 10.88 -12.48 -7.92
C ALA A 117 10.81 -10.98 -7.58
N LEU A 118 9.75 -10.55 -6.88
CA LEU A 118 9.66 -9.16 -6.40
C LEU A 118 10.74 -8.85 -5.34
N ALA A 119 10.93 -9.74 -4.36
CA ALA A 119 11.95 -9.61 -3.32
C ALA A 119 13.38 -9.56 -3.88
N SER A 120 13.63 -10.25 -4.98
CA SER A 120 14.90 -10.22 -5.72
C SER A 120 15.05 -9.00 -6.63
N GLY A 121 14.02 -8.15 -6.74
CA GLY A 121 14.02 -6.96 -7.60
C GLY A 121 13.92 -7.26 -9.09
N VAL A 122 13.40 -8.43 -9.48
CA VAL A 122 13.27 -8.83 -10.90
C VAL A 122 12.46 -7.77 -11.67
N PRO A 123 12.99 -7.20 -12.77
CA PRO A 123 12.35 -6.07 -13.46
C PRO A 123 10.90 -6.34 -13.89
N ALA A 124 10.59 -7.56 -14.34
CA ALA A 124 9.24 -7.95 -14.73
C ALA A 124 8.26 -7.95 -13.55
N ALA A 125 8.70 -8.40 -12.37
CA ALA A 125 7.90 -8.39 -11.15
C ALA A 125 7.64 -6.96 -10.67
N ARG A 126 8.66 -6.08 -10.72
CA ARG A 126 8.52 -4.65 -10.39
C ARG A 126 7.54 -3.95 -11.34
N ARG A 127 7.65 -4.18 -12.65
CA ARG A 127 6.67 -3.67 -13.62
C ARG A 127 5.26 -4.20 -13.35
N GLY A 128 5.14 -5.46 -12.93
CA GLY A 128 3.87 -6.06 -12.51
C GLY A 128 3.25 -5.32 -11.33
N LEU A 129 4.03 -5.08 -10.27
CA LEU A 129 3.60 -4.29 -9.11
C LEU A 129 3.15 -2.88 -9.51
N GLY A 130 3.93 -2.18 -10.34
CA GLY A 130 3.60 -0.85 -10.81
C GLY A 130 2.28 -0.80 -11.58
N ARG A 131 2.04 -1.78 -12.46
CA ARG A 131 0.75 -1.90 -13.17
C ARG A 131 -0.40 -2.18 -12.20
N ALA A 132 -0.19 -3.04 -11.22
CA ALA A 132 -1.19 -3.38 -10.22
C ALA A 132 -1.63 -2.15 -9.41
N LEU A 133 -0.66 -1.35 -8.93
CA LEU A 133 -0.90 -0.12 -8.16
C LEU A 133 -1.60 0.95 -8.99
N ARG A 134 -1.10 1.25 -10.21
CA ARG A 134 -1.75 2.22 -11.11
C ARG A 134 -3.18 1.82 -11.47
N HIS A 135 -3.41 0.53 -11.73
CA HIS A 135 -4.75 0.04 -12.03
C HIS A 135 -5.67 0.12 -10.81
N TYR A 136 -5.15 -0.25 -9.63
CA TYR A 136 -5.89 -0.15 -8.39
C TYR A 136 -6.30 1.29 -8.09
N HIS A 137 -5.36 2.23 -8.15
CA HIS A 137 -5.63 3.65 -7.94
C HIS A 137 -6.74 4.16 -8.87
N ARG A 138 -6.60 3.96 -10.19
CA ARG A 138 -7.59 4.42 -11.18
C ARG A 138 -8.98 3.83 -10.96
N GLN A 139 -9.06 2.59 -10.50
CA GLN A 139 -10.34 1.90 -10.33
C GLN A 139 -11.00 2.20 -8.97
N ALA A 140 -10.21 2.15 -7.89
CA ALA A 140 -10.73 2.14 -6.53
C ALA A 140 -10.71 3.51 -5.84
N LEU A 141 -9.77 4.39 -6.23
CA LEU A 141 -9.48 5.65 -5.55
C LEU A 141 -9.80 6.88 -6.41
N HIS A 142 -9.36 6.90 -7.67
CA HIS A 142 -9.58 8.03 -8.59
C HIS A 142 -11.03 8.50 -8.69
N PRO A 143 -12.09 7.65 -8.59
CA PRO A 143 -13.47 8.16 -8.55
C PRO A 143 -13.80 9.09 -7.37
N TYR A 144 -12.90 9.24 -6.40
CA TYR A 144 -13.05 10.00 -5.16
C TYR A 144 -11.89 10.96 -4.89
N TRP A 145 -11.00 11.14 -5.87
CA TRP A 145 -9.74 11.88 -5.72
C TRP A 145 -9.90 13.37 -6.02
#